data_AF-A0A6N9BDI5-F1
#
_entry.id   AF-A0A6N9BDI5-F1
#
_cell.length_a   1.000
_cell.length_b   1.000
_cell.length_c   1.000
_cell.angle_alpha   90.00
_cell.angle_beta   90.00
_cell.angle_gamma   90.00
#
_symmetry.space_group_name_H-M   'P 1'
#
loop_
_entity.id
_entity.type
_entity.pdbx_description
1 polymer ?
#
loop_
_entity_poly.entity_id
_entity_poly.type
_entity_poly.pdbx_seq_one_letter_code
_entity_poly.pdbx_strand_id
1 'polypeptide(L)'
;MVKHRELDQRLQTDIERKETLASIQTETMDLNAQLSWLTRTASAAENGSIADLPEYAAFVQDTASCLERWTAFQADPDARAHIEHLNDPVLDTRVYLLSDHVPVREPAVTPAAADHQDISSPSQHPIVREYIALLEQAGNKPELLVYQPEFHDFRETVRLARDDPSQHPDMAEALGRLSAKLEQSHEARVTVANLRRRLTASADEARDIENWAAGQGGRTIQDSPRYDVWRTNADALVDEYHSMTRNSSLAPHVNDRDEARQFLQRRIAFLSEDRFARTPALSASEEEALHLSRAQEADQGISMSM
;
A
#
# COMPACT_ATOMS: atom_id res chain seq x y z
N MET A 1 -38.56 3.52 -18.38
CA MET A 1 -38.88 3.01 -17.03
C MET A 1 -38.27 1.65 -16.70
N VAL A 2 -38.08 0.73 -17.65
CA VAL A 2 -37.47 -0.60 -17.37
C VAL A 2 -35.93 -0.52 -17.12
N LYS A 3 -35.23 0.45 -17.72
CA LYS A 3 -33.77 0.56 -17.74
C LYS A 3 -33.08 1.15 -16.48
N HIS A 4 -33.79 1.91 -15.63
CA HIS A 4 -33.24 2.43 -14.37
C HIS A 4 -33.18 1.36 -13.27
N ARG A 5 -34.16 0.45 -13.28
CA ARG A 5 -34.24 -0.66 -12.32
C ARG A 5 -33.06 -1.62 -12.45
N GLU A 6 -32.48 -1.72 -13.64
CA GLU A 6 -31.43 -2.68 -13.99
C GLU A 6 -30.02 -2.18 -13.66
N LEU A 7 -29.77 -0.85 -13.72
CA LEU A 7 -28.53 -0.24 -13.26
C LEU A 7 -28.46 -0.21 -11.73
N ASP A 8 -29.56 0.17 -11.08
CA ASP A 8 -29.70 0.08 -9.62
C ASP A 8 -29.53 -1.37 -9.17
N GLN A 9 -30.10 -2.34 -9.90
CA GLN A 9 -29.88 -3.76 -9.62
C GLN A 9 -28.42 -4.16 -9.76
N ARG A 10 -27.70 -3.77 -10.83
CA ARG A 10 -26.29 -4.18 -10.98
C ARG A 10 -25.37 -3.52 -9.97
N LEU A 11 -25.57 -2.23 -9.66
CA LEU A 11 -24.76 -1.54 -8.66
C LEU A 11 -25.07 -2.05 -7.24
N GLN A 12 -26.34 -2.33 -6.96
CA GLN A 12 -26.78 -3.00 -5.73
C GLN A 12 -26.18 -4.40 -5.65
N THR A 13 -26.16 -5.16 -6.74
CA THR A 13 -25.52 -6.47 -6.82
C THR A 13 -24.01 -6.37 -6.59
N ASP A 14 -23.33 -5.36 -7.13
CA ASP A 14 -21.88 -5.17 -6.90
C ASP A 14 -21.58 -4.74 -5.45
N ILE A 15 -22.45 -3.95 -4.84
CA ILE A 15 -22.38 -3.58 -3.42
C ILE A 15 -22.62 -4.83 -2.55
N GLU A 16 -23.70 -5.57 -2.80
CA GLU A 16 -24.02 -6.82 -2.11
C GLU A 16 -22.90 -7.84 -2.27
N ARG A 17 -22.28 -7.93 -3.45
CA ARG A 17 -21.13 -8.80 -3.71
C ARG A 17 -19.88 -8.33 -2.97
N LYS A 18 -19.62 -7.03 -2.91
CA LYS A 18 -18.50 -6.47 -2.15
C LYS A 18 -18.70 -6.66 -0.64
N GLU A 19 -19.91 -6.48 -0.14
CA GLU A 19 -20.28 -6.73 1.26
C GLU A 19 -20.19 -8.22 1.58
N THR A 20 -20.63 -9.09 0.67
CA THR A 20 -20.48 -10.54 0.78
C THR A 20 -19.01 -10.93 0.84
N LEU A 21 -18.17 -10.36 -0.04
CA LEU A 21 -16.73 -10.60 -0.02
C LEU A 21 -16.06 -10.09 1.26
N ALA A 22 -16.42 -8.89 1.72
CA ALA A 22 -15.91 -8.33 2.97
C ALA A 22 -16.36 -9.14 4.20
N SER A 23 -17.58 -9.67 4.17
CA SER A 23 -18.11 -10.58 5.18
C SER A 23 -17.34 -11.90 5.18
N ILE A 24 -17.13 -12.51 4.01
CA ILE A 24 -16.33 -13.74 3.88
C ILE A 24 -14.89 -13.51 4.35
N GLN A 25 -14.29 -12.36 4.02
CA GLN A 25 -12.95 -11.97 4.48
C GLN A 25 -12.86 -11.84 5.99
N THR A 26 -13.81 -11.13 6.61
CA THR A 26 -13.87 -10.93 8.06
C THR A 26 -14.04 -12.27 8.78
N GLU A 27 -14.96 -13.10 8.30
CA GLU A 27 -15.24 -14.40 8.89
C GLU A 27 -14.08 -15.39 8.73
N THR A 28 -13.40 -15.36 7.58
CA THR A 28 -12.16 -16.15 7.37
C THR A 28 -11.06 -15.71 8.34
N MET A 29 -10.96 -14.40 8.64
CA MET A 29 -10.01 -13.90 9.63
C MET A 29 -10.36 -14.35 11.05
N ASP A 30 -11.64 -14.30 11.43
CA ASP A 30 -12.12 -14.73 12.74
C ASP A 30 -11.95 -16.25 12.93
N LEU A 31 -12.29 -17.06 11.92
CA LEU A 31 -12.08 -18.51 11.93
C LEU A 31 -10.60 -18.86 12.04
N ASN A 32 -9.72 -18.16 11.33
CA ASN A 32 -8.28 -18.37 11.46
C ASN A 32 -7.75 -18.00 12.86
N ALA A 33 -8.30 -16.97 13.49
CA ALA A 33 -7.99 -16.63 14.89
C ALA A 33 -8.50 -17.70 15.87
N GLN A 34 -9.69 -18.25 15.63
CA GLN A 34 -10.26 -19.35 16.41
C GLN A 34 -9.43 -20.64 16.26
N LEU A 35 -9.01 -21.00 15.04
CA LEU A 35 -8.11 -22.14 14.79
C LEU A 35 -6.78 -21.99 15.54
N SER A 36 -6.22 -20.77 15.52
CA SER A 36 -4.99 -20.45 16.27
C SER A 36 -5.18 -20.55 17.79
N TRP A 37 -6.38 -20.27 18.30
CA TRP A 37 -6.72 -20.47 19.71
C TRP A 37 -6.89 -21.95 20.04
N LEU A 38 -7.71 -22.70 19.27
CA LEU A 38 -7.95 -24.13 19.44
C LEU A 38 -6.64 -24.94 19.42
N THR A 39 -5.75 -24.64 18.48
CA THR A 39 -4.45 -25.31 18.36
C THR A 39 -3.59 -25.09 19.60
N ARG A 40 -3.60 -23.88 20.18
CA ARG A 40 -2.87 -23.57 21.42
C ARG A 40 -3.49 -24.26 22.62
N THR A 41 -4.82 -24.28 22.72
CA THR A 41 -5.54 -24.94 23.81
C THR A 41 -5.32 -26.46 23.80
N ALA A 42 -5.37 -27.08 22.63
CA ALA A 42 -5.07 -28.51 22.46
C ALA A 42 -3.62 -28.85 22.81
N SER A 43 -2.66 -28.01 22.37
CA SER A 43 -1.23 -28.19 22.70
C SER A 43 -0.92 -28.04 24.18
N ALA A 44 -1.73 -27.28 24.93
CA ALA A 44 -1.59 -27.10 26.37
C ALA A 44 -2.20 -28.26 27.18
N ALA A 45 -3.06 -29.08 26.58
CA ALA A 45 -3.56 -30.30 27.18
C ALA A 45 -2.54 -31.43 26.89
N GLU A 46 -2.12 -32.16 27.93
CA GLU A 46 -0.99 -33.12 27.86
C GLU A 46 -1.08 -34.21 26.76
N ASN A 47 -2.26 -34.43 26.15
CA ASN A 47 -2.48 -35.25 24.95
C ASN A 47 -3.66 -34.76 24.10
N GLY A 48 -3.96 -33.45 24.11
CA GLY A 48 -5.18 -32.94 23.46
C GLY A 48 -5.07 -32.91 21.95
N SER A 49 -5.92 -33.67 21.25
CA SER A 49 -6.22 -33.35 19.85
C SER A 49 -7.14 -32.14 19.83
N ILE A 50 -6.97 -31.26 18.83
CA ILE A 50 -7.95 -30.20 18.55
C ILE A 50 -9.35 -30.78 18.36
N ALA A 51 -9.47 -32.01 17.84
CA ALA A 51 -10.74 -32.70 17.64
C ALA A 51 -11.48 -33.08 18.93
N ASP A 52 -10.76 -33.13 20.06
CA ASP A 52 -11.33 -33.48 21.36
C ASP A 52 -11.86 -32.26 22.12
N LEU A 53 -11.63 -31.04 21.61
CA LEU A 53 -12.14 -29.82 22.20
C LEU A 53 -13.65 -29.66 21.92
N PRO A 54 -14.47 -29.31 22.92
CA PRO A 54 -15.91 -29.16 22.75
C PRO A 54 -16.28 -28.06 21.76
N GLU A 55 -15.42 -27.05 21.60
CA GLU A 55 -15.60 -25.94 20.63
C GLU A 55 -15.24 -26.33 19.19
N TYR A 56 -14.51 -27.45 18.99
CA TYR A 56 -14.02 -27.84 17.67
C TYR A 56 -15.15 -28.24 16.71
N ALA A 57 -16.20 -28.89 17.19
CA ALA A 57 -17.34 -29.28 16.36
C ALA A 57 -18.08 -28.05 15.79
N ALA A 58 -18.23 -26.99 16.60
CA ALA A 58 -18.81 -25.72 16.16
C ALA A 58 -17.89 -25.02 15.15
N PHE A 59 -16.58 -24.98 15.43
CA PHE A 59 -15.59 -24.44 14.50
C PHE A 59 -15.61 -25.14 13.12
N VAL A 60 -15.69 -26.47 13.07
CA VAL A 60 -15.78 -27.23 11.81
C VAL A 60 -17.05 -26.88 11.04
N GLN A 61 -18.18 -26.70 11.72
CA GLN A 61 -19.45 -26.32 11.10
C GLN A 61 -19.42 -24.89 10.53
N ASP A 62 -18.87 -23.94 11.27
CA ASP A 62 -18.73 -22.55 10.83
C ASP A 62 -17.74 -22.46 9.65
N THR A 63 -16.66 -23.24 9.71
CA THR A 63 -15.67 -23.36 8.62
C THR A 63 -16.32 -23.94 7.36
N ALA A 64 -17.09 -25.01 7.46
CA ALA A 64 -17.81 -25.59 6.32
C ALA A 64 -18.77 -24.56 5.68
N SER A 65 -19.51 -23.82 6.52
CA SER A 65 -20.46 -22.79 6.07
C SER A 65 -19.77 -21.59 5.41
N CYS A 66 -18.56 -21.25 5.84
CA CYS A 66 -17.73 -20.21 5.22
C CYS A 66 -17.18 -20.67 3.85
N LEU A 67 -16.65 -21.90 3.77
CA LEU A 67 -16.12 -22.48 2.54
C LEU A 67 -17.19 -22.69 1.46
N GLU A 68 -18.40 -23.11 1.84
CA GLU A 68 -19.52 -23.23 0.90
C GLU A 68 -19.89 -21.87 0.28
N ARG A 69 -19.96 -20.80 1.09
CA ARG A 69 -20.22 -19.44 0.59
C ARG A 69 -19.10 -18.91 -0.28
N TRP A 70 -17.84 -19.16 0.09
CA TRP A 70 -16.70 -18.79 -0.74
C TRP A 70 -16.72 -19.51 -2.09
N THR A 71 -16.97 -20.82 -2.10
CA THR A 71 -17.06 -21.63 -3.32
C THR A 71 -18.22 -21.17 -4.22
N ALA A 72 -19.39 -20.89 -3.62
CA ALA A 72 -20.53 -20.33 -4.36
C ALA A 72 -20.23 -18.96 -4.94
N PHE A 73 -19.51 -18.10 -4.21
CA PHE A 73 -19.08 -16.79 -4.68
C PHE A 73 -18.06 -16.88 -5.83
N GLN A 74 -17.12 -17.85 -5.78
CA GLN A 74 -16.17 -18.12 -6.87
C GLN A 74 -16.84 -18.71 -8.13
N ALA A 75 -17.91 -19.49 -7.94
CA ALA A 75 -18.67 -20.09 -9.03
C ALA A 75 -19.60 -19.10 -9.76
N ASP A 76 -19.88 -17.93 -9.17
CA ASP A 76 -20.63 -16.85 -9.83
C ASP A 76 -19.71 -16.16 -10.88
N PRO A 77 -20.01 -16.32 -12.19
CA PRO A 77 -19.15 -15.79 -13.26
C PRO A 77 -19.09 -14.26 -13.28
N ASP A 78 -20.10 -13.57 -12.76
CA ASP A 78 -20.08 -12.12 -12.63
C ASP A 78 -19.29 -11.68 -11.39
N ALA A 79 -19.32 -12.45 -10.29
CA ALA A 79 -18.51 -12.19 -9.10
C ALA A 79 -17.00 -12.44 -9.34
N ARG A 80 -16.67 -13.37 -10.24
CA ARG A 80 -15.28 -13.74 -10.56
C ARG A 80 -14.43 -12.57 -11.06
N ALA A 81 -15.01 -11.65 -11.84
CA ALA A 81 -14.35 -10.42 -12.28
C ALA A 81 -14.00 -9.48 -11.11
N HIS A 82 -14.73 -9.55 -10.00
CA HIS A 82 -14.47 -8.77 -8.79
C HIS A 82 -13.49 -9.47 -7.84
N ILE A 83 -13.46 -10.80 -7.84
CA ILE A 83 -12.50 -11.59 -7.06
C ILE A 83 -11.07 -11.28 -7.49
N GLU A 84 -10.77 -11.19 -8.78
CA GLU A 84 -9.40 -10.89 -9.27
C GLU A 84 -8.86 -9.52 -8.82
N HIS A 85 -9.74 -8.60 -8.39
CA HIS A 85 -9.39 -7.24 -7.97
C HIS A 85 -9.55 -6.95 -6.48
N LEU A 86 -10.38 -7.73 -5.78
CA LEU A 86 -10.69 -7.54 -4.36
C LEU A 86 -10.14 -8.68 -3.48
N ASN A 87 -9.62 -9.74 -4.09
CA ASN A 87 -9.01 -10.84 -3.38
C ASN A 87 -7.60 -10.45 -2.93
N ASP A 88 -7.40 -10.36 -1.63
CA ASP A 88 -6.07 -10.37 -1.04
C ASP A 88 -5.47 -11.77 -1.30
N PRO A 89 -4.26 -11.93 -1.87
CA PRO A 89 -3.61 -13.24 -2.05
C PRO A 89 -3.50 -14.06 -0.74
N VAL A 90 -3.65 -13.40 0.40
CA VAL A 90 -3.71 -14.02 1.72
C VAL A 90 -5.04 -14.73 1.98
N LEU A 91 -6.16 -14.33 1.37
CA LEU A 91 -7.47 -14.95 1.58
C LEU A 91 -7.52 -16.36 0.98
N ASP A 92 -7.06 -16.57 -0.25
CA ASP A 92 -6.98 -17.90 -0.88
C ASP A 92 -6.13 -18.86 -0.04
N THR A 93 -5.01 -18.35 0.51
CA THR A 93 -4.12 -19.13 1.37
C THR A 93 -4.81 -19.51 2.70
N ARG A 94 -5.59 -18.60 3.29
CA ARG A 94 -6.32 -18.86 4.55
C ARG A 94 -7.50 -19.80 4.34
N VAL A 95 -8.25 -19.65 3.26
CA VAL A 95 -9.33 -20.55 2.85
C VAL A 95 -8.77 -21.97 2.65
N TYR A 96 -7.62 -22.09 1.99
CA TYR A 96 -6.95 -23.38 1.80
C TYR A 96 -6.61 -24.06 3.13
N LEU A 97 -6.01 -23.33 4.08
CA LEU A 97 -5.69 -23.86 5.42
C LEU A 97 -6.93 -24.29 6.21
N LEU A 98 -8.03 -23.55 6.08
CA LEU A 98 -9.31 -23.90 6.72
C LEU A 98 -9.95 -25.15 6.10
N SER A 99 -9.72 -25.40 4.81
CA SER A 99 -10.31 -26.53 4.09
C SER A 99 -9.81 -27.90 4.56
N ASP A 100 -8.62 -27.97 5.17
CA ASP A 100 -8.06 -29.21 5.74
C ASP A 100 -8.87 -29.74 6.94
N HIS A 101 -9.73 -28.91 7.53
CA HIS A 101 -10.56 -29.25 8.69
C HIS A 101 -11.99 -29.69 8.34
N VAL A 102 -12.38 -29.62 7.06
CA VAL A 102 -13.74 -29.95 6.59
C VAL A 102 -13.68 -31.09 5.56
N PRO A 103 -14.44 -32.19 5.74
CA PRO A 103 -14.48 -33.26 4.75
C PRO A 103 -15.13 -32.76 3.44
N VAL A 104 -14.40 -32.88 2.32
CA VAL A 104 -14.79 -32.41 0.99
C VAL A 104 -16.15 -32.98 0.57
N ARG A 105 -17.09 -32.09 0.22
CA ARG A 105 -18.35 -32.45 -0.44
C ARG A 105 -18.38 -31.81 -1.83
N GLU A 106 -18.48 -32.63 -2.87
CA GLU A 106 -18.59 -32.15 -4.27
C GLU A 106 -19.89 -31.35 -4.46
N PRO A 107 -19.86 -30.20 -5.18
CA PRO A 107 -21.02 -29.33 -5.32
C PRO A 107 -22.06 -29.89 -6.29
N ALA A 108 -23.34 -29.78 -5.93
CA ALA A 108 -24.47 -30.11 -6.79
C ALA A 108 -24.68 -29.00 -7.84
N VAL A 109 -24.66 -29.37 -9.12
CA VAL A 109 -24.89 -28.49 -10.27
C VAL A 109 -26.39 -28.20 -10.41
N THR A 110 -26.78 -26.92 -10.41
CA THR A 110 -28.15 -26.50 -10.77
C THR A 110 -28.15 -25.89 -12.18
N PRO A 111 -29.06 -26.28 -13.09
CA PRO A 111 -29.04 -25.79 -14.47
C PRO A 111 -29.71 -24.42 -14.63
N ALA A 112 -29.09 -23.59 -15.47
CA ALA A 112 -29.52 -22.25 -15.84
C ALA A 112 -30.85 -22.24 -16.63
N ALA A 113 -31.72 -21.29 -16.31
CA ALA A 113 -32.88 -20.94 -17.13
C ALA A 113 -32.50 -19.77 -18.05
N ALA A 114 -32.60 -20.02 -19.36
CA ALA A 114 -32.52 -19.02 -20.41
C ALA A 114 -33.90 -18.38 -20.63
N ASP A 115 -33.96 -17.06 -20.82
CA ASP A 115 -34.68 -16.46 -21.95
C ASP A 115 -34.45 -14.94 -22.07
N HIS A 116 -34.21 -14.49 -23.31
CA HIS A 116 -34.53 -13.21 -23.96
C HIS A 116 -34.20 -11.88 -23.23
N GLN A 117 -33.60 -10.83 -23.80
CA GLN A 117 -33.74 -10.28 -25.16
C GLN A 117 -32.73 -9.12 -25.34
N ASP A 118 -32.35 -8.89 -26.58
CA ASP A 118 -31.43 -7.89 -27.11
C ASP A 118 -31.76 -6.42 -26.70
N ILE A 119 -30.94 -5.76 -25.86
CA ILE A 119 -31.04 -4.31 -25.56
C ILE A 119 -29.64 -3.71 -25.34
N SER A 120 -29.32 -2.65 -26.10
CA SER A 120 -28.05 -1.91 -26.13
C SER A 120 -27.39 -1.63 -24.78
N SER A 121 -26.07 -1.83 -24.77
CA SER A 121 -25.15 -1.88 -23.62
C SER A 121 -25.14 -0.66 -22.68
N PRO A 122 -24.89 -0.87 -21.36
CA PRO A 122 -24.91 0.14 -20.30
C PRO A 122 -23.68 1.08 -20.25
N SER A 123 -22.84 1.07 -21.28
CA SER A 123 -21.61 1.86 -21.43
C SER A 123 -21.85 3.33 -21.84
N GLN A 124 -23.00 3.94 -21.55
CA GLN A 124 -23.39 5.22 -22.16
C GLN A 124 -23.36 6.47 -21.26
N HIS A 125 -23.29 6.36 -19.92
CA HIS A 125 -23.19 7.58 -19.07
C HIS A 125 -21.80 8.22 -19.22
N PRO A 126 -21.68 9.51 -19.59
CA PRO A 126 -20.39 10.14 -19.92
C PRO A 126 -19.34 9.97 -18.82
N ILE A 127 -19.69 10.24 -17.56
CA ILE A 127 -18.78 10.14 -16.40
C ILE A 127 -18.27 8.70 -16.19
N VAL A 128 -19.12 7.70 -16.38
CA VAL A 128 -18.74 6.29 -16.18
C VAL A 128 -17.84 5.82 -17.31
N ARG A 129 -18.14 6.23 -18.54
CA ARG A 129 -17.32 5.93 -19.71
C ARG A 129 -15.94 6.56 -19.61
N GLU A 130 -15.89 7.81 -19.13
CA GLU A 130 -14.64 8.54 -18.91
C GLU A 130 -13.83 7.93 -17.78
N TYR A 131 -14.47 7.54 -16.67
CA TYR A 131 -13.82 6.80 -15.58
C TYR A 131 -13.19 5.48 -16.05
N ILE A 132 -13.94 4.66 -16.80
CA ILE A 132 -13.45 3.38 -17.32
C ILE A 132 -12.26 3.62 -18.27
N ALA A 133 -12.38 4.58 -19.18
CA ALA A 133 -11.28 4.90 -20.10
C ALA A 133 -10.01 5.34 -19.35
N LEU A 134 -10.13 6.18 -18.32
CA LEU A 134 -8.99 6.60 -17.50
C LEU A 134 -8.42 5.45 -16.68
N LEU A 135 -9.27 4.56 -16.19
CA LEU A 135 -8.86 3.41 -15.40
C LEU A 135 -8.07 2.41 -16.27
N GLU A 136 -8.52 2.16 -17.50
CA GLU A 136 -7.79 1.34 -18.48
C GLU A 136 -6.41 1.95 -18.79
N GLN A 137 -6.34 3.27 -19.01
CA GLN A 137 -5.07 3.98 -19.22
C GLN A 137 -4.15 3.93 -17.99
N ALA A 138 -4.73 3.84 -16.79
CA ALA A 138 -4.00 3.66 -15.54
C ALA A 138 -3.62 2.19 -15.26
N GLY A 139 -3.83 1.27 -16.20
CA GLY A 139 -3.54 -0.16 -16.01
C GLY A 139 -4.46 -0.82 -14.99
N ASN A 140 -5.71 -0.36 -14.93
CA ASN A 140 -6.72 -0.78 -13.96
C ASN A 140 -6.36 -0.50 -12.49
N LYS A 141 -5.55 0.54 -12.25
CA LYS A 141 -5.15 0.99 -10.91
C LYS A 141 -5.79 2.34 -10.58
N PRO A 142 -6.89 2.36 -9.79
CA PRO A 142 -7.63 3.60 -9.51
C PRO A 142 -6.79 4.63 -8.74
N GLU A 143 -5.81 4.21 -7.95
CA GLU A 143 -4.88 5.08 -7.23
C GLU A 143 -3.98 5.87 -8.18
N LEU A 144 -3.76 5.36 -9.40
CA LEU A 144 -2.90 5.98 -10.40
C LEU A 144 -3.65 6.87 -11.39
N LEU A 145 -4.98 6.99 -11.26
CA LEU A 145 -5.79 7.90 -12.08
C LEU A 145 -5.25 9.33 -12.04
N VAL A 146 -4.75 9.77 -10.88
CA VAL A 146 -4.15 11.10 -10.67
C VAL A 146 -3.00 11.44 -11.61
N TYR A 147 -2.40 10.46 -12.27
CA TYR A 147 -1.30 10.68 -13.21
C TYR A 147 -1.75 10.75 -14.67
N GLN A 148 -3.03 10.50 -14.95
CA GLN A 148 -3.57 10.61 -16.31
C GLN A 148 -3.71 12.09 -16.71
N PRO A 149 -3.46 12.44 -17.99
CA PRO A 149 -3.55 13.83 -18.45
C PRO A 149 -4.91 14.47 -18.17
N GLU A 150 -5.99 13.73 -18.34
CA GLU A 150 -7.38 14.19 -18.21
C GLU A 150 -7.90 14.10 -16.76
N PHE A 151 -7.09 13.65 -15.81
CA PHE A 151 -7.52 13.49 -14.41
C PHE A 151 -8.13 14.76 -13.82
N HIS A 152 -7.52 15.91 -14.08
CA HIS A 152 -7.99 17.18 -13.52
C HIS A 152 -9.40 17.49 -14.01
N ASP A 153 -9.62 17.37 -15.32
CA ASP A 153 -10.91 17.66 -15.95
C ASP A 153 -11.97 16.65 -15.52
N PHE A 154 -11.60 15.38 -15.43
CA PHE A 154 -12.47 14.33 -14.89
C PHE A 154 -12.84 14.56 -13.42
N ARG A 155 -11.88 14.94 -12.56
CA ARG A 155 -12.13 15.25 -11.16
C ARG A 155 -13.09 16.44 -11.01
N GLU A 156 -12.90 17.49 -11.80
CA GLU A 156 -13.82 18.64 -11.79
C GLU A 156 -15.21 18.26 -12.32
N THR A 157 -15.30 17.43 -13.37
CA THR A 157 -16.58 16.89 -13.85
C THR A 157 -17.31 16.11 -12.76
N VAL A 158 -16.62 15.23 -12.03
CA VAL A 158 -17.19 14.48 -10.91
C VAL A 158 -17.62 15.41 -9.77
N ARG A 159 -16.80 16.42 -9.46
CA ARG A 159 -17.11 17.42 -8.41
C ARG A 159 -18.35 18.23 -8.76
N LEU A 160 -18.45 18.72 -10.00
CA LEU A 160 -19.62 19.47 -10.47
C LEU A 160 -20.88 18.60 -10.48
N ALA A 161 -20.77 17.35 -10.93
CA ALA A 161 -21.89 16.41 -10.91
C ALA A 161 -22.35 16.06 -9.48
N ARG A 162 -21.42 16.02 -8.52
CA ARG A 162 -21.72 15.87 -7.08
C ARG A 162 -22.42 17.11 -6.51
N ASP A 163 -21.95 18.30 -6.87
CA ASP A 163 -22.40 19.59 -6.31
C ASP A 163 -23.76 20.03 -6.89
N ASP A 164 -24.15 19.50 -8.05
CA ASP A 164 -25.50 19.64 -8.60
C ASP A 164 -26.24 18.28 -8.62
N PRO A 165 -26.69 17.80 -7.45
CA PRO A 165 -27.42 16.54 -7.34
C PRO A 165 -28.77 16.57 -8.06
N SER A 166 -29.24 17.72 -8.56
CA SER A 166 -30.48 17.80 -9.35
C SER A 166 -30.30 17.26 -10.78
N GLN A 167 -29.07 17.29 -11.31
CA GLN A 167 -28.73 16.75 -12.64
C GLN A 167 -28.49 15.24 -12.59
N HIS A 168 -28.07 14.71 -11.44
CA HIS A 168 -27.73 13.31 -11.24
C HIS A 168 -28.20 12.77 -9.87
N PRO A 169 -29.51 12.88 -9.55
CA PRO A 169 -30.03 12.52 -8.22
C PRO A 169 -29.84 11.03 -7.90
N ASP A 170 -29.77 10.20 -8.94
CA ASP A 170 -29.51 8.76 -8.91
C ASP A 170 -28.03 8.41 -8.68
N MET A 171 -27.10 9.33 -8.93
CA MET A 171 -25.65 9.10 -8.76
C MET A 171 -25.04 9.86 -7.58
N ALA A 172 -25.82 10.64 -6.83
CA ALA A 172 -25.31 11.57 -5.82
C ALA A 172 -24.36 10.91 -4.79
N GLU A 173 -24.71 9.73 -4.26
CA GLU A 173 -23.87 9.02 -3.30
C GLU A 173 -22.61 8.42 -3.96
N ALA A 174 -22.73 7.87 -5.16
CA ALA A 174 -21.61 7.33 -5.93
C ALA A 174 -20.61 8.43 -6.32
N LEU A 175 -21.10 9.59 -6.75
CA LEU A 175 -20.30 10.78 -7.06
C LEU A 175 -19.63 11.35 -5.82
N GLY A 176 -20.29 11.34 -4.67
CA GLY A 176 -19.68 11.72 -3.39
C GLY A 176 -18.48 10.84 -3.03
N ARG A 177 -18.65 9.51 -3.11
CA ARG A 177 -17.57 8.55 -2.81
C ARG A 177 -16.44 8.61 -3.84
N LEU A 178 -16.76 8.73 -5.12
CA LEU A 178 -15.76 8.87 -6.19
C LEU A 178 -14.97 10.16 -6.01
N SER A 179 -15.65 11.28 -5.78
CA SER A 179 -15.01 12.58 -5.51
C SER A 179 -14.03 12.49 -4.33
N ALA A 180 -14.43 11.87 -3.21
CA ALA A 180 -13.55 11.70 -2.06
C ALA A 180 -12.29 10.87 -2.38
N LYS A 181 -12.43 9.78 -3.15
CA LYS A 181 -11.29 8.96 -3.59
C LYS A 181 -10.34 9.70 -4.53
N LEU A 182 -10.88 10.48 -5.46
CA LEU A 182 -10.07 11.28 -6.38
C LEU A 182 -9.29 12.36 -5.63
N GLU A 183 -9.88 12.99 -4.62
CA GLU A 183 -9.15 13.94 -3.76
C GLU A 183 -8.05 13.26 -2.94
N GLN A 184 -8.34 12.09 -2.36
CA GLN A 184 -7.32 11.34 -1.63
C GLN A 184 -6.13 10.96 -2.52
N SER A 185 -6.39 10.49 -3.74
CA SER A 185 -5.34 10.19 -4.73
C SER A 185 -4.56 11.45 -5.15
N HIS A 186 -5.25 12.59 -5.24
CA HIS A 186 -4.61 13.88 -5.48
C HIS A 186 -3.67 14.29 -4.34
N GLU A 187 -4.12 14.21 -3.10
CA GLU A 187 -3.32 14.50 -1.90
C GLU A 187 -2.10 13.57 -1.79
N ALA A 188 -2.28 12.28 -2.08
CA ALA A 188 -1.19 11.30 -2.11
C ALA A 188 -0.13 11.67 -3.17
N ARG A 189 -0.56 12.06 -4.38
CA ARG A 189 0.36 12.57 -5.43
C ARG A 189 1.11 13.81 -4.97
N VAL A 190 0.43 14.78 -4.35
CA VAL A 190 1.06 16.01 -3.84
C VAL A 190 2.10 15.67 -2.77
N THR A 191 1.78 14.74 -1.88
CA THR A 191 2.68 14.26 -0.82
C THR A 191 3.95 13.64 -1.40
N VAL A 192 3.83 12.72 -2.36
CA VAL A 192 4.98 12.11 -3.05
C VAL A 192 5.79 13.16 -3.82
N ALA A 193 5.13 14.11 -4.48
CA ALA A 193 5.82 15.19 -5.19
C ALA A 193 6.61 16.10 -4.24
N ASN A 194 6.09 16.35 -3.03
CA ASN A 194 6.80 17.11 -2.01
C ASN A 194 8.03 16.36 -1.48
N LEU A 195 7.90 15.06 -1.19
CA LEU A 195 9.04 14.22 -0.82
C LEU A 195 10.13 14.28 -1.90
N ARG A 196 9.75 14.15 -3.18
CA ARG A 196 10.66 14.24 -4.32
C ARG A 196 11.44 15.56 -4.35
N ARG A 197 10.75 16.69 -4.10
CA ARG A 197 11.37 18.02 -4.04
C ARG A 197 12.36 18.13 -2.88
N ARG A 198 11.97 17.66 -1.69
CA ARG A 198 12.82 17.70 -0.48
C ARG A 198 14.05 16.81 -0.60
N LEU A 199 13.92 15.62 -1.18
CA LEU A 199 15.05 14.74 -1.49
C LEU A 199 16.01 15.37 -2.50
N THR A 200 15.48 16.10 -3.49
CA THR A 200 16.33 16.82 -4.46
C THR A 200 17.10 17.94 -3.77
N ALA A 201 16.42 18.77 -2.98
CA ALA A 201 17.06 19.85 -2.23
C ALA A 201 18.11 19.33 -1.25
N SER A 202 17.83 18.22 -0.55
CA SER A 202 18.80 17.58 0.35
C SER A 202 20.01 17.03 -0.41
N ALA A 203 19.82 16.47 -1.61
CA ALA A 203 20.93 15.99 -2.43
C ALA A 203 21.79 17.14 -3.00
N ASP A 204 21.19 18.28 -3.32
CA ASP A 204 21.92 19.47 -3.76
C ASP A 204 22.69 20.10 -2.59
N GLU A 205 22.10 20.16 -1.39
CA GLU A 205 22.81 20.59 -0.18
C GLU A 205 23.98 19.67 0.17
N ALA A 206 23.85 18.37 -0.03
CA ALA A 206 24.96 17.42 0.16
C ALA A 206 26.15 17.76 -0.74
N ARG A 207 25.88 18.09 -2.02
CA ARG A 207 26.91 18.50 -2.98
C ARG A 207 27.54 19.84 -2.62
N ASP A 208 26.75 20.78 -2.11
CA ASP A 208 27.28 22.06 -1.62
C ASP A 208 28.24 21.85 -0.45
N ILE A 209 27.92 20.93 0.47
CA ILE A 209 28.79 20.53 1.58
C ILE A 209 30.07 19.85 1.05
N GLU A 210 29.97 18.97 0.07
CA GLU A 210 31.13 18.34 -0.59
C GLU A 210 32.04 19.36 -1.25
N ASN A 211 31.47 20.28 -2.03
CA ASN A 211 32.20 21.34 -2.71
C ASN A 211 32.88 22.29 -1.71
N TRP A 212 32.21 22.60 -0.61
CA TRP A 212 32.79 23.35 0.49
C TRP A 212 34.02 22.62 1.06
N ALA A 213 33.90 21.32 1.40
CA ALA A 213 35.00 20.55 1.99
C ALA A 213 36.21 20.47 1.05
N ALA A 214 35.97 20.23 -0.25
CA ALA A 214 37.01 20.21 -1.28
C ALA A 214 37.79 21.54 -1.38
N GLY A 215 37.14 22.67 -1.08
CA GLY A 215 37.75 24.00 -1.09
C GLY A 215 38.52 24.38 0.19
N GLN A 216 38.46 23.58 1.26
CA GLN A 216 38.95 23.97 2.59
C GLN A 216 40.27 23.31 3.02
N GLY A 217 40.94 22.53 2.15
CA GLY A 217 42.29 22.00 2.38
C GLY A 217 42.43 21.17 3.68
N GLY A 218 42.20 19.86 3.59
CA GLY A 218 42.33 18.94 4.73
C GLY A 218 41.10 18.87 5.64
N ARG A 219 40.02 19.58 5.31
CA ARG A 219 38.70 19.41 5.93
C ARG A 219 37.88 18.35 5.20
N THR A 220 37.06 17.66 5.96
CA THR A 220 36.07 16.67 5.51
C THR A 220 34.69 17.30 5.45
N ILE A 221 33.72 16.56 4.90
CA ILE A 221 32.32 17.03 4.84
C ILE A 221 31.70 17.17 6.23
N GLN A 222 32.16 16.37 7.19
CA GLN A 222 31.73 16.39 8.58
C GLN A 222 32.15 17.68 9.29
N ASP A 223 33.21 18.35 8.83
CA ASP A 223 33.68 19.62 9.38
C ASP A 223 32.83 20.83 8.95
N SER A 224 31.85 20.62 8.06
CA SER A 224 30.96 21.68 7.60
C SER A 224 30.02 22.11 8.73
N PRO A 225 29.84 23.42 8.98
CA PRO A 225 28.91 23.91 10.00
C PRO A 225 27.44 23.55 9.69
N ARG A 226 27.15 23.10 8.46
CA ARG A 226 25.82 22.67 8.02
C ARG A 226 25.61 21.16 8.12
N TYR A 227 26.68 20.39 8.36
CA TYR A 227 26.64 18.92 8.23
C TYR A 227 25.62 18.26 9.16
N ASP A 228 25.66 18.55 10.46
CA ASP A 228 24.78 17.88 11.43
C ASP A 228 23.30 18.16 11.18
N VAL A 229 22.97 19.41 10.84
CA VAL A 229 21.61 19.82 10.51
C VAL A 229 21.15 19.13 9.23
N TRP A 230 21.97 19.16 8.18
CA TRP A 230 21.68 18.49 6.92
C TRP A 230 21.50 16.97 7.11
N ARG A 231 22.42 16.31 7.81
CA ARG A 231 22.39 14.85 8.05
C ARG A 231 21.12 14.44 8.79
N THR A 232 20.76 15.16 9.85
CA THR A 232 19.53 14.90 10.62
C THR A 232 18.29 15.02 9.73
N ASN A 233 18.24 16.03 8.86
CA ASN A 233 17.14 16.20 7.91
C ASN A 233 17.14 15.10 6.83
N ALA A 234 18.31 14.69 6.36
CA ALA A 234 18.45 13.61 5.38
C ALA A 234 17.99 12.26 5.96
N ASP A 235 18.36 11.94 7.21
CA ASP A 235 17.90 10.74 7.93
C ASP A 235 16.38 10.73 8.03
N ALA A 236 15.76 11.84 8.44
CA ALA A 236 14.30 11.96 8.53
C ALA A 236 13.61 11.76 7.17
N LEU A 237 14.21 12.24 6.07
CA LEU A 237 13.69 12.03 4.72
C LEU A 237 13.76 10.56 4.27
N VAL A 238 14.82 9.85 4.67
CA VAL A 238 14.96 8.42 4.39
C VAL A 238 13.91 7.62 5.16
N ASP A 239 13.69 7.94 6.43
CA ASP A 239 12.64 7.33 7.24
C ASP A 239 11.23 7.61 6.68
N GLU A 240 10.97 8.85 6.27
CA GLU A 240 9.72 9.25 5.63
C GLU A 240 9.46 8.44 4.35
N TYR A 241 10.47 8.29 3.48
CA TYR A 241 10.37 7.45 2.29
C TYR A 241 10.00 6.00 2.66
N HIS A 242 10.69 5.39 3.62
CA HIS A 242 10.40 4.02 4.06
C HIS A 242 9.01 3.89 4.69
N SER A 243 8.55 4.91 5.42
CA SER A 243 7.18 4.96 5.93
C SER A 243 6.15 4.98 4.78
N MET A 244 6.37 5.83 3.78
CA MET A 244 5.47 5.96 2.62
C MET A 244 5.41 4.70 1.76
N THR A 245 6.54 3.99 1.59
CA THR A 245 6.56 2.70 0.85
C THR A 245 5.75 1.59 1.53
N ARG A 246 5.53 1.69 2.85
CA ARG A 246 4.75 0.72 3.65
C ARG A 246 3.29 1.15 3.84
N ASN A 247 2.97 2.41 3.61
CA ASN A 247 1.61 2.93 3.74
C ASN A 247 0.79 2.52 2.51
N SER A 248 -0.31 1.78 2.70
CA SER A 248 -1.15 1.27 1.61
C SER A 248 -1.73 2.36 0.70
N SER A 249 -1.97 3.56 1.21
CA SER A 249 -2.50 4.69 0.43
C SER A 249 -1.44 5.45 -0.37
N LEU A 250 -0.16 5.35 0.02
CA LEU A 250 0.95 6.08 -0.61
C LEU A 250 1.86 5.17 -1.43
N ALA A 251 1.91 3.87 -1.09
CA ALA A 251 2.74 2.88 -1.74
C ALA A 251 2.51 2.81 -3.26
N PRO A 252 1.27 2.86 -3.80
CA PRO A 252 1.06 2.87 -5.25
C PRO A 252 1.73 4.07 -5.94
N HIS A 253 1.69 5.24 -5.29
CA HIS A 253 2.29 6.48 -5.80
C HIS A 253 3.82 6.49 -5.77
N VAL A 254 4.43 5.62 -4.95
CA VAL A 254 5.88 5.49 -4.77
C VAL A 254 6.46 4.32 -5.56
N ASN A 255 5.75 3.19 -5.60
CA ASN A 255 6.27 1.89 -6.05
C ASN A 255 5.82 1.51 -7.46
N ASP A 256 4.61 1.87 -7.87
CA ASP A 256 4.00 1.32 -9.08
C ASP A 256 4.38 2.07 -10.35
N ARG A 257 5.11 3.18 -10.21
CA ARG A 257 5.67 3.93 -11.33
C ARG A 257 7.18 3.76 -11.37
N ASP A 258 7.66 3.00 -12.34
CA ASP A 258 9.10 2.69 -12.50
C ASP A 258 9.99 3.92 -12.45
N GLU A 259 9.64 4.99 -13.18
CA GLU A 259 10.42 6.23 -13.19
C GLU A 259 10.46 6.92 -11.81
N ALA A 260 9.32 6.99 -11.12
CA ALA A 260 9.22 7.62 -9.80
C ALA A 260 9.96 6.80 -8.75
N ARG A 261 9.78 5.48 -8.79
CA ARG A 261 10.47 4.51 -7.94
C ARG A 261 11.98 4.61 -8.13
N GLN A 262 12.47 4.52 -9.36
CA GLN A 262 13.90 4.64 -9.66
C GLN A 262 14.47 5.99 -9.23
N PHE A 263 13.74 7.08 -9.47
CA PHE A 263 14.17 8.41 -9.03
C PHE A 263 14.35 8.46 -7.50
N LEU A 264 13.33 8.03 -6.75
CA LEU A 264 13.35 8.07 -5.29
C LEU A 264 14.44 7.15 -4.74
N GLN A 265 14.53 5.91 -5.24
CA GLN A 265 15.56 4.95 -4.84
C GLN A 265 16.98 5.49 -5.08
N ARG A 266 17.25 6.11 -6.23
CA ARG A 266 18.57 6.71 -6.50
C ARG A 266 18.91 7.84 -5.54
N ARG A 267 17.92 8.67 -5.17
CA ARG A 267 18.13 9.78 -4.23
C ARG A 267 18.37 9.26 -2.81
N ILE A 268 17.61 8.26 -2.39
CA ILE A 268 17.80 7.60 -1.09
C ILE A 268 19.19 6.95 -1.04
N ALA A 269 19.55 6.17 -2.06
CA ALA A 269 20.87 5.54 -2.13
C ALA A 269 22.01 6.56 -2.03
N PHE A 270 21.92 7.69 -2.74
CA PHE A 270 22.90 8.77 -2.67
C PHE A 270 23.02 9.36 -1.25
N LEU A 271 21.90 9.67 -0.59
CA LEU A 271 21.90 10.23 0.76
C LEU A 271 22.36 9.22 1.83
N SER A 272 22.28 7.92 1.53
CA SER A 272 22.72 6.82 2.39
C SER A 272 24.15 6.36 2.12
N GLU A 273 24.91 7.01 1.23
CA GLU A 273 26.30 6.62 0.97
C GLU A 273 27.20 6.80 2.21
N ASP A 274 28.14 5.86 2.40
CA ASP A 274 29.04 5.83 3.56
C ASP A 274 29.87 7.10 3.75
N ARG A 275 30.16 7.83 2.66
CA ARG A 275 30.88 9.11 2.77
C ARG A 275 30.12 10.13 3.61
N PHE A 276 28.80 10.04 3.63
CA PHE A 276 27.89 10.87 4.44
C PHE A 276 27.53 10.24 5.78
N ALA A 277 28.17 9.14 6.17
CA ALA A 277 27.98 8.58 7.50
C ALA A 277 28.55 9.54 8.53
N ARG A 278 27.85 9.66 9.67
CA ARG A 278 28.44 10.30 10.85
C ARG A 278 29.70 9.53 11.22
N THR A 279 30.80 10.25 11.46
CA THR A 279 31.98 9.63 12.05
C THR A 279 31.52 8.99 13.36
N PRO A 280 31.77 7.69 13.60
CA PRO A 280 31.45 7.10 14.88
C PRO A 280 32.11 7.95 15.96
N ALA A 281 31.34 8.36 16.96
CA ALA A 281 31.91 9.05 18.11
C ALA A 281 32.99 8.13 18.67
N LEU A 282 34.24 8.61 18.66
CA LEU A 282 35.32 7.91 19.33
C LEU A 282 34.89 7.75 20.78
N SER A 283 35.03 6.55 21.33
CA SER A 283 34.85 6.37 22.76
C SER A 283 35.83 7.29 23.50
N ALA A 284 35.51 7.69 24.73
CA ALA A 284 36.41 8.53 25.54
C ALA A 284 37.84 7.95 25.62
N SER A 285 37.96 6.62 25.61
CA SER A 285 39.23 5.89 25.54
C SER A 285 39.99 6.09 24.22
N GLU A 286 39.28 6.18 23.10
CA GLU A 286 39.88 6.38 21.78
C GLU A 286 40.25 7.85 21.55
N GLU A 287 39.45 8.78 22.09
CA GLU A 287 39.80 10.22 22.11
C GLU A 287 41.07 10.47 22.93
N GLU A 288 41.19 9.85 24.11
CA GLU A 288 42.35 9.96 24.97
C GLU A 288 43.61 9.34 24.34
N ALA A 289 43.47 8.19 23.66
CA ALA A 289 44.55 7.56 22.90
C ALA A 289 45.02 8.43 21.71
N LEU A 290 44.08 9.08 21.01
CA LEU A 290 44.40 9.94 19.86
C LEU A 290 45.04 11.26 20.33
N HIS A 291 44.64 11.78 21.49
CA HIS A 291 45.29 12.92 22.14
C HIS A 291 46.72 12.60 22.59
N LEU A 292 46.94 11.42 23.18
CA LEU A 292 48.27 10.94 23.57
C LEU A 292 49.18 10.74 22.36
N SER A 293 48.67 10.16 21.26
CA SER A 293 49.43 9.97 20.02
C SER A 293 49.87 11.32 19.42
N ARG A 294 48.97 12.31 19.34
CA ARG A 294 49.29 13.65 18.82
C ARG A 294 50.28 14.40 19.71
N ALA A 295 50.20 14.24 21.03
CA ALA A 295 51.15 14.83 21.96
C ALA A 295 52.56 14.22 21.78
N GLN A 296 52.65 12.90 21.57
CA GLN A 296 53.92 12.22 21.30
C GLN A 296 54.54 12.61 19.96
N GLU A 297 53.73 12.78 18.91
CA GLU A 297 54.20 13.24 17.59
C GLU A 297 54.72 14.69 17.64
N ALA A 298 54.06 15.56 18.42
CA ALA A 298 54.52 16.93 18.62
C ALA A 298 55.88 16.98 19.36
N ASP A 299 56.07 16.13 20.37
CA ASP A 299 57.33 16.03 21.11
C ASP A 299 58.47 15.45 20.24
N GLN A 300 58.18 14.46 19.40
CA GLN A 300 59.15 13.88 18.47
C GLN A 300 59.52 14.85 17.33
N GLY A 301 58.58 15.66 16.84
CA GLY A 301 58.85 16.70 15.85
C GLY A 301 59.76 17.82 16.36
N ILE A 302 59.64 18.18 17.64
CA ILE A 302 60.52 19.15 18.31
C ILE A 302 61.92 18.54 18.54
N SER A 303 62.00 17.25 18.87
CA SER A 303 63.29 16.59 19.14
C SER A 303 64.12 16.27 17.89
N MET A 304 63.53 16.25 16.69
CA MET A 304 64.25 16.06 15.41
C MET A 304 64.64 17.38 14.71
N SER A 305 64.28 18.53 15.29
CA SER A 305 64.61 19.87 14.76
C SER A 305 65.70 20.61 15.56
N MET A 306 66.39 19.94 16.49
CA MET A 306 67.64 20.39 17.13
C MET A 306 68.81 19.51 16.68
#